data_AF-A0A1V5X0A5-F1
#
_entry.id   AF-A0A1V5X0A5-F1
#
_cell.length_a   1.000
_cell.length_b   1.000
_cell.length_c   1.000
_cell.angle_alpha   90.00
_cell.angle_beta   90.00
_cell.angle_gamma   90.00
#
_symmetry.space_group_name_H-M   'P 1'
#
loop_
_entity.id
_entity.type
_entity.pdbx_description
1 polymer ?
#
loop_
_entity_poly.entity_id
_entity_poly.type
_entity_poly.pdbx_seq_one_letter_code
_entity_poly.pdbx_strand_id
1 'polypeptide(L)'
;MTKPAHIWIDRKQVIYHDDDRSFDRISFALRALRLVMPAEMTVAVCEGRHAVWTDQGKNLRAGNDARWGILSVPPHASRVDIAIAVAQLAGKTEDPFIIDMLLHHEPS
;
A
#
# COMPACT_ATOMS: atom_id res chain seq x y z
N MET A 1 -11.94 9.13 -33.34
CA MET A 1 -11.43 7.76 -33.09
C MET A 1 -10.39 7.84 -31.98
N THR A 2 -10.77 7.51 -30.75
CA THR A 2 -9.87 7.56 -29.59
C THR A 2 -9.50 6.12 -29.23
N LYS A 3 -8.23 5.76 -29.34
CA LYS A 3 -7.74 4.40 -29.00
C LYS A 3 -7.99 4.14 -27.50
N PRO A 4 -8.59 3.01 -27.11
CA PRO A 4 -8.71 2.65 -25.70
C PRO A 4 -7.33 2.31 -25.14
N ALA A 5 -6.96 2.93 -24.02
CA ALA A 5 -5.74 2.56 -23.30
C ALA A 5 -5.99 1.22 -22.59
N HIS A 6 -5.20 0.20 -22.94
CA HIS A 6 -5.20 -1.09 -22.24
C HIS A 6 -4.55 -0.90 -20.86
N ILE A 7 -5.37 -0.82 -19.82
CA ILE A 7 -4.92 -0.82 -18.42
C ILE A 7 -4.86 -2.28 -17.97
N TRP A 8 -3.66 -2.79 -17.71
CA TRP A 8 -3.47 -4.06 -16.99
C TRP A 8 -3.62 -3.77 -15.50
N ILE A 9 -4.63 -4.39 -14.87
CA ILE A 9 -4.94 -4.26 -13.44
C ILE A 9 -4.52 -5.56 -12.77
N ASP A 10 -3.51 -5.52 -11.91
CA ASP A 10 -3.14 -6.65 -11.05
C ASP A 10 -3.92 -6.56 -9.74
N ARG A 11 -5.08 -7.24 -9.68
CA ARG A 11 -5.91 -7.27 -8.47
C ARG A 11 -5.26 -8.18 -7.42
N LYS A 12 -4.68 -7.60 -6.37
CA LYS A 12 -4.13 -8.36 -5.24
C LYS A 12 -4.95 -8.18 -3.95
N GLN A 13 -4.78 -9.15 -3.06
CA GLN A 13 -5.71 -9.67 -2.05
C GLN A 13 -6.36 -8.68 -1.06
N VAL A 14 -7.51 -9.12 -0.53
CA VAL A 14 -8.28 -8.51 0.57
C VAL A 14 -7.83 -9.14 1.90
N ILE A 15 -7.41 -8.32 2.87
CA ILE A 15 -7.02 -8.76 4.22
C ILE A 15 -7.96 -8.11 5.25
N TYR A 16 -8.43 -8.90 6.23
CA TYR A 16 -9.33 -8.44 7.29
C TYR A 16 -8.78 -8.82 8.67
N HIS A 17 -8.43 -7.82 9.48
CA HIS A 17 -8.15 -7.95 10.91
C HIS A 17 -8.71 -6.73 11.65
N ASP A 18 -9.33 -6.95 12.80
CA ASP A 18 -9.93 -5.90 13.63
C ASP A 18 -8.97 -5.61 14.81
N ASP A 19 -8.35 -4.43 14.80
CA ASP A 19 -7.42 -3.99 15.84
C ASP A 19 -7.97 -2.73 16.51
N ASP A 20 -8.54 -2.93 17.70
CA ASP A 20 -9.25 -1.95 18.54
C ASP A 20 -8.35 -0.86 19.16
N ARG A 21 -7.07 -0.77 18.76
CA ARG A 21 -6.18 0.29 19.24
C ARG A 21 -6.37 1.58 18.44
N SER A 22 -6.59 2.70 19.12
CA SER A 22 -6.71 4.03 18.53
C SER A 22 -5.34 4.52 18.00
N PHE A 23 -5.01 4.21 16.75
CA PHE A 23 -3.86 4.82 16.06
C PHE A 23 -4.31 5.45 14.74
N ASP A 24 -3.56 6.46 14.30
CA ASP A 24 -3.79 7.09 13.00
C ASP A 24 -3.28 6.18 11.88
N ARG A 25 -4.22 5.49 11.24
CA ARG A 25 -3.99 4.51 10.18
C ARG A 25 -3.40 5.11 8.91
N ILE A 26 -3.80 6.34 8.56
CA ILE A 26 -3.32 7.03 7.36
C ILE A 26 -1.90 7.52 7.60
N SER A 27 -1.64 8.12 8.77
CA SER A 27 -0.27 8.52 9.16
C SER A 27 0.66 7.32 9.25
N PHE A 28 0.21 6.19 9.79
CA PHE A 28 0.97 4.95 9.82
C PHE A 28 1.29 4.44 8.40
N ALA A 29 0.29 4.36 7.52
CA ALA A 29 0.46 3.93 6.13
C ALA A 29 1.46 4.83 5.37
N LEU A 30 1.33 6.15 5.50
CA LEU A 30 2.24 7.10 4.85
C LEU A 30 3.70 6.96 5.34
N ARG A 31 3.90 6.71 6.64
CA ARG A 31 5.24 6.45 7.19
C ARG A 31 5.81 5.14 6.66
N ALA A 32 5.02 4.06 6.67
CA ALA A 32 5.43 2.77 6.13
C ALA A 32 5.85 2.88 4.66
N LEU A 33 5.04 3.56 3.84
CA LEU A 33 5.35 3.78 2.42
C LEU A 33 6.66 4.55 2.24
N ARG A 34 6.92 5.60 3.03
CA ARG A 34 8.19 6.36 2.94
C ARG A 34 9.42 5.50 3.23
N LEU A 35 9.30 4.45 4.03
CA LEU A 35 10.41 3.59 4.39
C LEU A 35 10.73 2.54 3.32
N VAL A 36 9.72 2.05 2.59
CA VAL A 36 9.89 0.85 1.77
C VAL A 36 9.70 1.06 0.27
N MET A 37 9.04 2.14 -0.15
CA MET A 37 8.65 2.31 -1.54
C MET A 37 9.86 2.61 -2.44
N PRO A 38 9.93 2.00 -3.64
CA PRO A 38 10.92 2.36 -4.65
C PRO A 38 10.77 3.84 -5.06
N ALA A 39 11.88 4.50 -5.36
CA ALA A 39 11.92 5.94 -5.69
C ALA A 39 11.04 6.32 -6.90
N GLU A 40 10.79 5.39 -7.81
CA GLU A 40 10.04 5.60 -9.05
C GLU A 40 8.55 5.22 -8.94
N MET A 41 8.05 4.97 -7.72
CA MET A 41 6.67 4.60 -7.48
C MET A 41 5.90 5.69 -6.72
N THR A 42 4.81 6.16 -7.31
CA THR A 42 3.87 7.08 -6.65
C THR A 42 2.70 6.31 -6.07
N VAL A 43 2.42 6.46 -4.77
CA VAL A 43 1.29 5.78 -4.11
C VAL A 43 0.28 6.79 -3.59
N ALA A 44 -0.99 6.61 -3.96
CA ALA A 44 -2.10 7.31 -3.34
C ALA A 44 -2.62 6.48 -2.15
N VAL A 45 -2.83 7.14 -1.01
CA VAL A 45 -3.47 6.54 0.16
C VAL A 45 -4.86 7.12 0.30
N CYS A 46 -5.86 6.25 0.35
CA CYS A 46 -7.27 6.64 0.45
C CYS A 46 -7.90 5.96 1.65
N GLU A 47 -8.86 6.65 2.29
CA GLU A 47 -9.70 6.02 3.29
C GLU A 47 -10.64 5.00 2.62
N GLY A 48 -10.59 3.76 3.11
CA GLY A 48 -11.36 2.63 2.60
C GLY A 48 -12.67 2.42 3.37
N ARG A 49 -13.61 1.67 2.79
CA ARG A 49 -14.89 1.34 3.46
C ARG A 49 -14.95 -0.02 4.13
N HIS A 50 -14.27 -1.03 3.59
CA HIS A 50 -14.55 -2.42 3.98
C HIS A 50 -13.30 -3.23 4.33
N ALA A 51 -12.21 -3.07 3.57
CA ALA A 51 -11.00 -3.84 3.79
C ALA A 51 -9.77 -3.09 3.27
N VAL A 52 -8.60 -3.49 3.76
CA VAL A 52 -7.33 -3.08 3.16
C VAL A 52 -7.20 -3.75 1.80
N TRP A 53 -6.93 -2.95 0.76
CA TRP A 53 -6.64 -3.46 -0.57
C TRP A 53 -5.62 -2.57 -1.28
N THR A 54 -4.96 -3.17 -2.27
CA THR A 54 -3.96 -2.49 -3.09
C THR A 54 -4.26 -2.68 -4.56
N ASP A 55 -3.89 -1.69 -5.36
CA ASP A 55 -3.84 -1.80 -6.81
C ASP A 55 -2.59 -1.08 -7.29
N GLN A 56 -2.01 -1.53 -8.39
CA GLN A 56 -0.77 -0.98 -8.91
C GLN A 56 -0.64 -1.21 -10.40
N GLY A 57 0.15 -0.35 -11.05
CA GLY A 57 0.42 -0.47 -12.47
C GLY A 57 1.61 0.34 -12.93
N LYS A 58 1.86 0.29 -14.23
CA LYS A 58 2.86 1.11 -14.91
C LYS A 58 2.25 2.45 -15.32
N ASN A 59 3.00 3.52 -15.16
CA ASN A 59 2.66 4.83 -15.67
C ASN A 59 3.17 4.96 -17.12
N LEU A 60 2.30 4.65 -18.07
CA LEU A 60 2.61 4.67 -19.51
C LEU A 60 2.95 6.06 -20.05
N ARG A 61 2.75 7.14 -19.28
CA ARG A 61 3.04 8.53 -19.69
C ARG A 61 4.37 9.07 -19.15
N ALA A 62 4.93 8.48 -18.10
CA ALA A 62 6.06 9.05 -17.36
C ALA A 62 7.43 8.40 -17.65
N GLY A 63 7.51 7.46 -18.59
CA GLY A 63 8.77 6.77 -18.95
C GLY A 63 8.75 5.28 -18.62
N ASN A 64 9.84 4.57 -18.95
CA ASN A 64 9.85 3.11 -19.08
C ASN A 64 9.68 2.33 -17.75
N ASP A 65 9.84 2.97 -16.59
CA ASP A 65 9.81 2.28 -15.28
C ASP A 65 8.98 2.99 -14.20
N ALA A 66 8.33 4.11 -14.55
CA ALA A 66 7.47 4.82 -13.61
C ALA A 66 6.27 3.94 -13.20
N ARG A 67 6.06 3.77 -11.90
CA ARG A 67 4.98 2.94 -11.33
C ARG A 67 4.03 3.78 -10.50
N TRP A 68 2.79 3.32 -10.43
CA TRP A 68 1.79 3.87 -9.53
C TRP A 68 1.17 2.78 -8.66
N GLY A 69 0.69 3.16 -7.49
CA GLY A 69 -0.06 2.30 -6.59
C GLY A 69 -1.19 3.04 -5.89
N ILE A 70 -2.17 2.29 -5.42
CA ILE A 70 -3.25 2.74 -4.55
C ILE A 70 -3.23 1.83 -3.33
N LEU A 71 -3.36 2.45 -2.16
CA LEU A 71 -3.60 1.77 -0.89
C LEU A 71 -4.90 2.31 -0.29
N SER A 72 -5.88 1.44 -0.11
CA SER A 72 -7.10 1.75 0.62
C SER A 72 -6.98 1.26 2.05
N VAL A 73 -7.21 2.14 3.02
CA VAL A 73 -7.10 1.84 4.45
C VAL A 73 -8.42 2.15 5.14
N PRO A 74 -9.24 1.14 5.50
CA PRO A 74 -10.46 1.37 6.23
C PRO A 74 -10.21 1.71 7.71
N PRO A 75 -11.19 2.33 8.40
CA PRO A 75 -11.04 2.80 9.78
C PRO A 75 -10.83 1.69 10.82
N HIS A 76 -11.09 0.43 10.48
CA HIS A 76 -10.86 -0.75 11.33
C HIS A 76 -9.58 -1.52 10.99
N ALA A 77 -8.81 -1.09 9.98
CA ALA A 77 -7.60 -1.79 9.56
C ALA A 77 -6.57 -1.93 10.69
N SER A 78 -5.99 -3.10 10.84
CA SER A 78 -4.88 -3.31 11.77
C SER A 78 -3.56 -2.78 11.23
N ARG A 79 -2.56 -2.56 12.12
CA ARG A 79 -1.18 -2.24 11.69
C ARG A 79 -0.60 -3.32 10.79
N VAL A 80 -0.90 -4.57 11.11
CA VAL A 80 -0.44 -5.76 10.37
C VAL A 80 -1.00 -5.75 8.96
N ASP A 81 -2.30 -5.51 8.78
CA ASP A 81 -2.92 -5.48 7.45
C ASP A 81 -2.31 -4.38 6.57
N ILE A 82 -2.12 -3.20 7.15
CA ILE A 82 -1.50 -2.06 6.46
C ILE A 82 -0.05 -2.40 6.08
N ALA A 83 0.73 -2.98 7.00
CA ALA A 83 2.12 -3.35 6.76
C ALA A 83 2.26 -4.40 5.64
N ILE A 84 1.41 -5.43 5.64
CA ILE A 84 1.38 -6.45 4.59
C ILE A 84 1.04 -5.82 3.24
N ALA A 85 0.01 -4.96 3.18
CA ALA A 85 -0.39 -4.27 1.96
C ALA A 85 0.73 -3.36 1.42
N VAL A 86 1.42 -2.64 2.29
CA VAL A 86 2.58 -1.81 1.93
C VAL A 86 3.74 -2.66 1.39
N ALA A 87 4.04 -3.80 2.02
CA ALA A 87 5.06 -4.74 1.53
C ALA A 87 4.69 -5.31 0.15
N GLN A 88 3.40 -5.59 -0.10
CA GLN A 88 2.90 -6.02 -1.41
C GLN A 88 3.13 -4.96 -2.49
N LEU A 89 2.83 -3.68 -2.20
CA LEU A 89 3.09 -2.57 -3.13
C LEU A 89 4.58 -2.39 -3.43
N ALA A 90 5.42 -2.56 -2.41
CA ALA A 90 6.88 -2.48 -2.58
C ALA A 90 7.46 -3.68 -3.36
N GLY A 91 6.67 -4.74 -3.61
CA GLY A 91 7.15 -5.98 -4.20
C GLY A 91 8.04 -6.81 -3.26
N LYS A 92 7.94 -6.58 -1.95
CA LYS A 92 8.79 -7.19 -0.90
C LYS A 92 8.02 -8.19 -0.04
N THR A 93 7.15 -9.00 -0.66
CA THR A 93 6.25 -9.93 0.05
C THR A 93 6.93 -11.02 0.89
N GLU A 94 8.25 -11.17 0.79
CA GLU A 94 9.01 -12.24 1.46
C GLU A 94 10.06 -11.71 2.46
N ASP A 95 10.06 -10.41 2.80
CA ASP A 95 11.04 -9.84 3.74
C ASP A 95 10.43 -9.65 5.14
N PRO A 96 10.49 -10.66 6.03
CA PRO A 96 9.98 -10.58 7.40
C PRO A 96 10.64 -9.47 8.23
N PHE A 97 11.85 -9.01 7.88
CA PHE A 97 12.52 -7.92 8.59
C PHE A 97 11.82 -6.58 8.39
N ILE A 98 11.28 -6.33 7.19
CA ILE A 98 10.51 -5.11 6.91
C ILE A 98 9.19 -5.12 7.69
N ILE A 99 8.53 -6.27 7.78
CA ILE A 99 7.29 -6.41 8.55
C ILE A 99 7.59 -6.18 10.04
N ASP A 100 8.63 -6.80 10.58
CA ASP A 100 9.03 -6.64 11.99
C ASP A 100 9.40 -5.20 12.34
N MET A 101 10.18 -4.52 11.49
CA MET A 101 10.52 -3.10 11.64
C MET A 101 9.29 -2.19 11.58
N LEU A 102 8.32 -2.49 10.73
CA LEU A 102 7.06 -1.73 10.63
C LEU A 102 6.14 -1.94 11.83
N LEU A 103 6.19 -3.11 12.48
CA LEU A 103 5.38 -3.44 13.66
C LEU A 103 5.96 -2.89 14.97
N HIS A 104 7.28 -2.72 15.05
CA HIS A 104 7.96 -2.27 16.28
C HIS A 104 8.25 -0.76 16.34
N HIS A 105 7.86 0.02 15.33
CA HIS A 105 8.09 1.47 15.33
C HIS A 105 6.94 2.24 16.02
N GLU A 106 7.00 2.36 17.35
CA GLU A 106 6.24 3.38 18.09
C GLU A 106 7.08 4.67 18.19
N PRO A 107 6.54 5.87 17.87
CA PRO A 107 7.15 7.09 18.33
C PRO A 107 6.87 7.25 19.83
N SER A 108 7.94 7.45 20.60
CA SER A 108 7.85 8.05 21.93
C SER A 108 7.29 9.46 21.87
#